data_AF-A0A6I9HD61-F1
#
_entry.id   AF-A0A6I9HD61-F1
#
_cell.length_a   1.000
_cell.length_b   1.000
_cell.length_c   1.000
_cell.angle_alpha   90.00
_cell.angle_beta   90.00
_cell.angle_gamma   90.00
#
_symmetry.space_group_name_H-M   'P 1'
#
loop_
_entity.id
_entity.type
_entity.pdbx_description
1 polymer ?
#
loop_
_entity_poly.entity_id
_entity_poly.type
_entity_poly.pdbx_seq_one_letter_code
_entity_poly.pdbx_strand_id
1 'polypeptide(L)'
;MGGPPAQPDWVTRASSSLPSARSGRLRFSVGPGGSRSRLSPRCDVGAERIPGTKSTVRRAGVTRFGSLPGMLNMEANTDPSELQPLGEYDFEKNFNHRAARKWMEENWQKSLIISVIYLILIFGIQHFMKDRRPFKLRGPLILWSFSLSLFSLIAACRIGKQMAFLLRTKGFKHTVCSQSFYVHPVSKLWIYLFGLSKLVEMGDTLFIVLRKKKLIFLHWYHHISTMILSWYGYKMMAAGAGWTTTLNLSIHFVMYLYYTMAAMGIRVPHSITMLITTSQIVQIIGYVIMNIFIFFWMDDKLCQYTWPLFLLSSGLYTSLLVLFSNFFVKTYLSNTQKSKRN
;
A
#
# COMPACT_ATOMS: atom_id res chain seq x y z
N MET A 1 -23.33 -15.45 35.86
CA MET A 1 -21.86 -15.63 35.75
C MET A 1 -21.52 -15.75 34.26
N GLY A 2 -21.19 -14.62 33.63
CA GLY A 2 -20.95 -14.54 32.19
C GLY A 2 -19.52 -14.92 31.85
N GLY A 3 -19.34 -15.96 31.04
CA GLY A 3 -18.03 -16.30 30.46
C GLY A 3 -17.53 -15.19 29.51
N PRO A 4 -16.21 -15.07 29.31
CA PRO A 4 -15.65 -14.01 28.49
C PRO A 4 -16.02 -14.18 27.00
N PRO A 5 -16.28 -13.08 26.27
CA PRO A 5 -16.65 -13.13 24.86
C PRO A 5 -15.49 -13.59 23.96
N ALA A 6 -15.83 -14.39 22.95
CA ALA A 6 -14.91 -15.02 22.01
C ALA A 6 -14.08 -13.99 21.22
N GLN A 7 -12.76 -14.23 21.17
CA GLN A 7 -11.76 -13.39 20.50
C GLN A 7 -11.75 -13.62 18.98
N PRO A 8 -11.38 -12.61 18.16
CA PRO A 8 -11.20 -12.78 16.72
C PRO A 8 -10.06 -13.76 16.39
N ASP A 9 -10.36 -14.74 15.52
CA ASP A 9 -9.63 -15.97 15.18
C ASP A 9 -8.16 -15.84 14.70
N TRP A 10 -7.59 -14.64 14.61
CA TRP A 10 -6.18 -14.47 14.26
C TRP A 10 -5.26 -14.39 15.49
N VAL A 11 -5.82 -14.12 16.69
CA VAL A 11 -5.08 -14.05 17.97
C VAL A 11 -5.10 -15.39 18.74
N THR A 12 -6.15 -16.20 18.60
CA THR A 12 -6.36 -17.46 19.37
C THR A 12 -5.46 -18.63 18.97
N ARG A 13 -4.72 -18.53 17.85
CA ARG A 13 -3.83 -19.61 17.38
C ARG A 13 -2.34 -19.35 17.69
N ALA A 14 -2.07 -18.68 18.80
CA ALA A 14 -0.73 -18.46 19.37
C ALA A 14 -0.50 -19.21 20.70
N SER A 15 -1.52 -19.89 21.25
CA SER A 15 -1.46 -20.57 22.56
C SER A 15 -1.78 -22.07 22.52
N SER A 16 -2.02 -22.67 21.36
CA SER A 16 -2.29 -24.12 21.24
C SER A 16 -1.32 -24.81 20.27
N SER A 17 -0.12 -25.11 20.75
CA SER A 17 0.76 -26.08 20.10
C SER A 17 1.48 -26.93 21.14
N LEU A 18 0.70 -27.74 21.85
CA LEU A 18 1.13 -28.96 22.52
C LEU A 18 0.14 -30.05 22.05
N PRO A 19 0.53 -31.00 21.18
CA PRO A 19 -0.31 -32.17 20.93
C PRO A 19 0.10 -33.28 21.91
N SER A 20 -0.81 -33.62 22.82
CA SER A 20 -0.83 -34.94 23.45
C SER A 20 -1.47 -35.96 22.47
N ALA A 21 -0.71 -37.04 22.27
CA ALA A 21 -1.06 -38.44 22.06
C ALA A 21 -2.37 -38.90 21.33
N ARG A 22 -2.11 -39.86 20.42
CA ARG A 22 -2.82 -41.14 20.17
C ARG A 22 -3.95 -41.27 19.13
N SER A 23 -3.61 -42.12 18.14
CA SER A 23 -4.32 -43.35 17.72
C SER A 23 -5.60 -43.27 16.87
N GLY A 24 -5.41 -43.50 15.56
CA GLY A 24 -6.03 -44.63 14.85
C GLY A 24 -7.41 -44.41 14.21
N ARG A 25 -7.49 -44.52 12.86
CA ARG A 25 -7.85 -45.77 12.15
C ARG A 25 -8.22 -45.44 10.69
N LEU A 26 -7.48 -46.03 9.74
CA LEU A 26 -7.78 -46.03 8.30
C LEU A 26 -9.02 -46.89 7.99
N ARG A 27 -9.83 -46.46 7.03
CA ARG A 27 -10.66 -47.36 6.20
C ARG A 27 -10.57 -46.96 4.74
N PHE A 28 -10.08 -47.88 3.92
CA PHE A 28 -10.26 -47.97 2.48
C PHE A 28 -11.65 -48.54 2.17
N SER A 29 -12.23 -48.18 1.02
CA SER A 29 -13.20 -49.02 0.31
C SER A 29 -13.06 -48.84 -1.19
N VAL A 30 -13.20 -49.93 -1.93
CA VAL A 30 -12.85 -50.17 -3.33
C VAL A 30 -14.11 -50.53 -4.14
N GLY A 31 -14.26 -49.92 -5.33
CA GLY A 31 -14.87 -50.46 -6.57
C GLY A 31 -16.40 -50.60 -6.67
N PRO A 32 -16.97 -50.96 -7.86
CA PRO A 32 -16.39 -50.97 -9.22
C PRO A 32 -17.34 -50.48 -10.38
N GLY A 33 -16.77 -50.30 -11.59
CA GLY A 33 -17.42 -50.68 -12.87
C GLY A 33 -18.08 -49.60 -13.75
N GLY A 34 -17.72 -49.56 -15.05
CA GLY A 34 -18.58 -49.02 -16.12
C GLY A 34 -17.90 -48.31 -17.30
N SER A 35 -17.70 -49.03 -18.41
CA SER A 35 -17.39 -48.59 -19.79
C SER A 35 -18.34 -47.50 -20.36
N ARG A 36 -18.08 -46.67 -21.38
CA ARG A 36 -17.63 -46.92 -22.78
C ARG A 36 -17.61 -45.58 -23.58
N SER A 37 -16.93 -45.58 -24.74
CA SER A 37 -17.04 -44.68 -25.95
C SER A 37 -16.77 -43.16 -25.80
N ARG A 38 -15.71 -42.55 -26.36
CA ARG A 38 -15.26 -42.40 -27.77
C ARG A 38 -16.22 -41.50 -28.59
N LEU A 39 -15.87 -40.21 -28.74
CA LEU A 39 -16.06 -39.40 -29.96
C LEU A 39 -15.37 -38.03 -29.84
N SER A 40 -14.38 -37.82 -30.71
CA SER A 40 -13.81 -36.53 -31.07
C SER A 40 -14.63 -35.96 -32.24
N PRO A 41 -14.56 -34.65 -32.50
CA PRO A 41 -13.92 -34.30 -33.77
C PRO A 41 -13.00 -33.07 -33.70
N ARG A 42 -11.87 -33.19 -34.39
CA ARG A 42 -11.17 -32.09 -35.06
C ARG A 42 -11.98 -31.64 -36.28
N CYS A 43 -11.87 -30.38 -36.65
CA CYS A 43 -11.89 -29.94 -38.05
C CYS A 43 -10.90 -28.78 -38.23
N ASP A 44 -10.01 -28.97 -39.20
CA ASP A 44 -9.00 -28.04 -39.71
C ASP A 44 -9.58 -27.15 -40.83
N VAL A 45 -9.08 -25.91 -40.86
CA VAL A 45 -8.71 -25.04 -42.01
C VAL A 45 -9.55 -25.04 -43.29
N GLY A 46 -10.03 -23.84 -43.65
CA GLY A 46 -10.40 -23.46 -45.02
C GLY A 46 -9.95 -22.03 -45.32
N ALA A 47 -9.03 -21.87 -46.26
CA ALA A 47 -8.54 -20.60 -46.80
C ALA A 47 -9.31 -20.26 -48.08
N GLU A 48 -9.79 -19.02 -48.20
CA GLU A 48 -10.33 -18.49 -49.46
C GLU A 48 -9.89 -17.02 -49.62
N ARG A 49 -9.62 -16.64 -50.88
CA ARG A 49 -8.92 -15.41 -51.30
C ARG A 49 -9.79 -14.71 -52.36
N ILE A 50 -9.58 -13.38 -52.54
CA ILE A 50 -9.89 -12.49 -53.72
C ILE A 50 -11.14 -11.56 -53.53
N PRO A 51 -11.21 -10.29 -54.04
CA PRO A 51 -10.20 -9.25 -54.35
C PRO A 51 -10.50 -7.82 -53.81
N GLY A 52 -9.44 -7.00 -53.72
CA GLY A 52 -9.35 -5.62 -54.22
C GLY A 52 -10.40 -4.55 -53.84
N THR A 53 -10.02 -3.67 -52.91
CA THR A 53 -10.40 -2.23 -52.97
C THR A 53 -9.27 -1.38 -52.38
N LYS A 54 -8.78 -0.44 -53.18
CA LYS A 54 -7.74 0.53 -52.81
C LYS A 54 -8.33 1.59 -51.90
N SER A 55 -7.83 1.73 -50.67
CA SER A 55 -8.00 2.96 -49.89
C SER A 55 -6.75 3.24 -49.05
N THR A 56 -5.87 4.07 -49.61
CA THR A 56 -5.05 5.10 -48.98
C THR A 56 -4.67 4.89 -47.50
N VAL A 57 -3.50 4.29 -47.26
CA VAL A 57 -2.84 4.22 -45.96
C VAL A 57 -2.36 5.63 -45.57
N ARG A 58 -3.14 6.36 -44.76
CA ARG A 58 -2.60 7.46 -43.95
C ARG A 58 -1.98 6.87 -42.69
N ARG A 59 -0.66 6.93 -42.64
CA ARG A 59 0.20 6.61 -41.49
C ARG A 59 -0.06 7.65 -40.39
N ALA A 60 -1.08 7.45 -39.56
CA ALA A 60 -1.27 8.23 -38.34
C ALA A 60 -0.32 7.68 -37.27
N GLY A 61 0.63 8.52 -36.85
CA GLY A 61 1.74 8.16 -36.00
C GLY A 61 1.30 7.55 -34.67
N VAL A 62 2.00 6.50 -34.28
CA VAL A 62 2.11 6.06 -32.90
C VAL A 62 2.59 7.26 -32.09
N THR A 63 1.71 7.84 -31.29
CA THR A 63 2.06 8.83 -30.28
C THR A 63 2.95 8.15 -29.25
N ARG A 64 4.26 8.28 -29.47
CA ARG A 64 5.29 8.13 -28.46
C ARG A 64 4.83 8.97 -27.26
N PHE A 65 4.62 8.35 -26.10
CA PHE A 65 4.47 9.07 -24.83
C PHE A 65 5.77 9.86 -24.64
N GLY A 66 5.75 11.11 -25.12
CA GLY A 66 6.87 12.02 -25.02
C GLY A 66 7.10 12.33 -23.55
N SER A 67 8.31 12.03 -23.09
CA SER A 67 8.92 12.68 -21.93
C SER A 67 8.71 14.19 -22.04
N LEU A 68 7.95 14.77 -21.10
CA LEU A 68 7.76 16.23 -21.02
C LEU A 68 9.13 16.91 -20.81
N PRO A 69 9.62 17.71 -21.76
CA PRO A 69 10.81 18.52 -21.55
C PRO A 69 10.38 19.77 -20.77
N GLY A 70 10.74 19.86 -19.50
CA GLY A 70 10.47 21.05 -18.68
C GLY A 70 10.52 20.86 -17.16
N MET A 71 10.42 19.63 -16.65
CA MET A 71 10.35 19.38 -15.20
C MET A 71 11.71 19.37 -14.46
N LEU A 72 12.84 19.37 -15.18
CA LEU A 72 14.18 19.31 -14.60
C LEU A 72 14.72 20.67 -14.10
N ASN A 73 14.14 21.79 -14.58
CA ASN A 73 14.67 23.15 -14.37
C ASN A 73 13.85 24.00 -13.41
N MET A 74 12.92 23.39 -12.66
CA MET A 74 12.22 24.10 -11.60
C MET A 74 13.12 24.16 -10.36
N GLU A 75 14.09 25.08 -10.39
CA GLU A 75 14.68 25.61 -9.16
C GLU A 75 13.54 26.31 -8.43
N ALA A 76 12.97 25.62 -7.45
CA ALA A 76 12.09 26.27 -6.51
C ALA A 76 12.93 27.34 -5.81
N ASN A 77 12.58 28.61 -6.01
CA ASN A 77 13.01 29.71 -5.16
C ASN A 77 12.38 29.48 -3.78
N THR A 78 12.98 28.58 -3.01
CA THR A 78 12.67 28.34 -1.60
C THR A 78 12.98 29.64 -0.87
N ASP A 79 11.94 30.33 -0.40
CA ASP A 79 12.05 31.54 0.40
C ASP A 79 12.97 31.27 1.60
N PRO A 80 14.00 32.10 1.88
CA PRO A 80 14.92 31.89 3.01
C PRO A 80 14.23 31.74 4.37
N SER A 81 12.99 32.23 4.50
CA SER A 81 12.16 32.04 5.69
C SER A 81 11.59 30.62 5.87
N GLU A 82 11.67 29.76 4.86
CA GLU A 82 11.40 28.32 4.96
C GLU A 82 12.58 27.55 5.59
N LEU A 83 13.76 28.19 5.66
CA LEU A 83 14.96 27.63 6.28
C LEU A 83 14.94 27.90 7.80
N GLN A 84 14.50 26.87 8.54
CA GLN A 84 14.71 26.60 9.98
C GLN A 84 13.57 26.98 10.95
N PRO A 85 13.04 25.95 11.66
CA PRO A 85 13.41 25.77 13.07
C PRO A 85 13.85 24.33 13.43
N LEU A 86 14.19 23.47 12.46
CA LEU A 86 14.78 22.16 12.75
C LEU A 86 16.20 22.09 12.23
N GLY A 87 17.14 21.70 13.11
CA GLY A 87 18.48 21.33 12.70
C GLY A 87 18.41 20.37 11.52
N GLU A 88 18.91 20.83 10.37
CA GLU A 88 19.12 20.03 9.18
C GLU A 88 20.36 19.16 9.42
N TYR A 89 20.32 17.90 9.01
CA TYR A 89 21.50 17.06 9.04
C TYR A 89 22.21 17.11 7.69
N ASP A 90 23.54 16.97 7.69
CA ASP A 90 24.35 17.04 6.47
C ASP A 90 23.91 16.04 5.40
N PHE A 91 23.47 14.84 5.82
CA PHE A 91 22.99 13.81 4.88
C PHE A 91 21.67 14.20 4.18
N GLU A 92 20.80 14.97 4.84
CA GLU A 92 19.57 15.46 4.23
C GLU A 92 19.89 16.58 3.24
N LYS A 93 20.76 17.52 3.64
CA LYS A 93 21.20 18.63 2.78
C LYS A 93 21.88 18.12 1.51
N ASN A 94 22.78 17.15 1.64
CA ASN A 94 23.58 16.61 0.53
C ASN A 94 22.79 15.62 -0.35
N PHE A 95 21.55 15.28 0.01
CA PHE A 95 20.74 14.38 -0.82
C PHE A 95 20.37 15.03 -2.17
N ASN A 96 20.78 14.36 -3.25
CA ASN A 96 20.52 14.80 -4.61
C ASN A 96 19.09 14.44 -5.06
N HIS A 97 18.15 15.32 -4.73
CA HIS A 97 16.74 15.19 -5.11
C HIS A 97 16.53 15.14 -6.62
N ARG A 98 17.41 15.76 -7.44
CA ARG A 98 17.31 15.71 -8.90
C ARG A 98 17.62 14.31 -9.43
N ALA A 99 18.67 13.67 -8.91
CA ALA A 99 19.00 12.29 -9.25
C ALA A 99 17.89 11.33 -8.80
N ALA A 100 17.37 11.51 -7.58
CA ALA A 100 16.25 10.71 -7.06
C ALA A 100 14.97 10.89 -7.91
N ARG A 101 14.67 12.12 -8.33
CA ARG A 101 13.55 12.44 -9.23
C ARG A 101 13.72 11.77 -10.58
N LYS A 102 14.88 11.93 -11.22
CA LYS A 102 15.19 11.28 -12.50
C LYS A 102 15.04 9.77 -12.40
N TRP A 103 15.55 9.18 -11.32
CA TRP A 103 15.37 7.75 -11.07
C TRP A 103 13.88 7.38 -10.95
N MET A 104 13.08 8.12 -10.17
CA MET A 104 11.64 7.85 -10.07
C MET A 104 10.91 8.03 -11.41
N GLU A 105 11.27 9.04 -12.21
CA GLU A 105 10.71 9.27 -13.55
C GLU A 105 11.03 8.14 -14.53
N GLU A 106 12.22 7.55 -14.46
CA GLU A 106 12.62 6.43 -15.31
C GLU A 106 12.07 5.09 -14.82
N ASN A 107 11.83 4.96 -13.51
CA ASN A 107 11.56 3.69 -12.86
C ASN A 107 10.12 3.53 -12.34
N TRP A 108 9.25 4.55 -12.43
CA TRP A 108 7.88 4.46 -11.91
C TRP A 108 7.10 3.26 -12.48
N GLN A 109 7.32 2.91 -13.76
CA GLN A 109 6.67 1.77 -14.41
C GLN A 109 7.08 0.43 -13.78
N LYS A 110 8.26 0.37 -13.16
CA LYS A 110 8.70 -0.84 -12.43
C LYS A 110 7.76 -1.17 -11.29
N SER A 111 7.05 -0.19 -10.70
CA SER A 111 6.01 -0.45 -9.68
C SER A 111 4.91 -1.40 -10.19
N LEU A 112 4.51 -1.29 -11.46
CA LEU A 112 3.53 -2.17 -12.10
C LEU A 112 4.09 -3.58 -12.25
N ILE A 113 5.32 -3.69 -12.77
CA ILE A 113 6.00 -4.98 -12.97
C ILE A 113 6.20 -5.68 -11.61
N ILE A 114 6.68 -4.94 -10.60
CA ILE A 114 6.88 -5.44 -9.24
C ILE A 114 5.54 -5.91 -8.65
N SER A 115 4.44 -5.19 -8.88
CA SER A 115 3.11 -5.58 -8.40
C SER A 115 2.62 -6.90 -9.00
N VAL A 116 2.87 -7.12 -10.29
CA VAL A 116 2.54 -8.40 -10.97
C VAL A 116 3.41 -9.53 -10.43
N ILE A 117 4.73 -9.32 -10.35
CA ILE A 117 5.66 -10.30 -9.77
C ILE A 117 5.25 -10.66 -8.35
N TYR A 118 4.91 -9.66 -7.55
CA TYR A 118 4.44 -9.83 -6.18
C TYR A 118 3.20 -10.71 -6.09
N LEU A 119 2.17 -10.50 -6.92
CA LEU A 119 1.00 -11.38 -6.93
C LEU A 119 1.37 -12.83 -7.24
N ILE A 120 2.19 -13.04 -8.28
CA ILE A 120 2.65 -14.38 -8.68
C ILE A 120 3.42 -15.04 -7.53
N LEU A 121 4.35 -14.31 -6.90
CA LEU A 121 5.14 -14.82 -5.78
C LEU A 121 4.29 -15.16 -4.57
N ILE A 122 3.37 -14.29 -4.15
CA ILE A 122 2.57 -14.53 -2.95
C ILE A 122 1.67 -15.75 -3.14
N PHE A 123 0.95 -15.84 -4.27
CA PHE A 123 0.06 -16.98 -4.52
C PHE A 123 0.84 -18.26 -4.81
N GLY A 124 2.02 -18.16 -5.45
CA GLY A 124 2.95 -19.27 -5.64
C GLY A 124 3.47 -19.82 -4.32
N ILE A 125 3.96 -18.95 -3.43
CA ILE A 125 4.43 -19.33 -2.09
C ILE A 125 3.25 -19.88 -1.26
N GLN A 126 2.06 -19.28 -1.36
CA GLN A 126 0.88 -19.77 -0.66
C GLN A 126 0.50 -21.18 -1.12
N HIS A 127 0.62 -21.49 -2.41
CA HIS A 127 0.42 -22.83 -2.95
C HIS A 127 1.51 -23.79 -2.45
N PHE A 128 2.78 -23.40 -2.54
CA PHE A 128 3.92 -24.19 -2.07
C PHE A 128 3.86 -24.51 -0.56
N MET A 129 3.34 -23.57 0.24
CA MET A 129 3.19 -23.73 1.68
C MET A 129 2.01 -24.62 2.10
N LYS A 130 1.15 -25.07 1.18
CA LYS A 130 -0.01 -25.93 1.51
C LYS A 130 0.44 -27.20 2.22
N ASP A 131 1.46 -27.87 1.69
CA ASP A 131 1.95 -29.16 2.18
C ASP A 131 3.07 -29.04 3.24
N ARG A 132 3.46 -27.81 3.60
CA ARG A 132 4.53 -27.54 4.57
C ARG A 132 3.97 -27.07 5.91
N ARG A 133 4.77 -27.24 6.97
CA ARG A 133 4.48 -26.69 8.30
C ARG A 133 4.76 -25.18 8.32
N PRO A 134 4.03 -24.39 9.13
CA PRO A 134 4.26 -22.95 9.22
C PRO A 134 5.65 -22.65 9.81
N PHE A 135 6.37 -21.67 9.24
CA PHE A 135 7.68 -21.27 9.75
C PHE A 135 7.58 -20.46 11.04
N LYS A 136 8.53 -20.67 11.96
CA LYS A 136 8.66 -19.91 13.22
C LYS A 136 9.50 -18.65 13.00
N LEU A 137 8.97 -17.66 12.26
CA LEU A 137 9.68 -16.42 11.91
C LEU A 137 9.50 -15.29 12.94
N ARG A 138 9.43 -15.63 14.24
CA ARG A 138 9.10 -14.63 15.29
C ARG A 138 10.17 -13.56 15.44
N GLY A 139 11.45 -13.95 15.55
CA GLY A 139 12.58 -13.01 15.67
C GLY A 139 12.69 -12.08 14.46
N PRO A 140 12.77 -12.61 13.22
CA PRO A 140 12.80 -11.78 12.01
C PRO A 140 11.60 -10.84 11.89
N LEU A 141 10.39 -11.28 12.25
CA LEU A 141 9.19 -10.44 12.22
C LEU A 141 9.25 -9.28 13.23
N ILE A 142 9.78 -9.53 14.44
CA ILE A 142 9.97 -8.49 15.45
C ILE A 142 10.95 -7.44 14.93
N LEU A 143 12.12 -7.87 14.45
CA LEU A 143 13.15 -6.97 13.93
C LEU A 143 12.60 -6.15 12.76
N TRP A 144 11.95 -6.81 11.80
CA TRP A 144 11.33 -6.19 10.65
C TRP A 144 10.30 -5.12 11.02
N SER A 145 9.32 -5.49 11.86
CA SER A 145 8.25 -4.58 12.29
C SER A 145 8.80 -3.41 13.10
N PHE A 146 9.80 -3.67 13.95
CA PHE A 146 10.45 -2.63 14.75
C PHE A 146 11.23 -1.65 13.87
N SER A 147 11.98 -2.15 12.88
CA SER A 147 12.70 -1.30 11.92
C SER A 147 11.73 -0.41 11.12
N LEU A 148 10.60 -0.95 10.66
CA LEU A 148 9.57 -0.15 9.96
C LEU A 148 8.89 0.86 10.89
N SER A 149 8.66 0.50 12.15
CA SER A 149 8.13 1.41 13.17
C SER A 149 9.08 2.58 13.43
N LEU A 150 10.37 2.30 13.64
CA LEU A 150 11.40 3.32 13.87
C LEU A 150 11.58 4.24 12.66
N PHE A 151 11.65 3.67 11.45
CA PHE A 151 11.69 4.44 10.22
C PHE A 151 10.49 5.37 10.11
N SER A 152 9.28 4.85 10.36
CA SER A 152 8.04 5.62 10.28
C SER A 152 8.00 6.75 11.31
N LEU A 153 8.49 6.51 12.54
CA LEU A 153 8.57 7.52 13.59
C LEU A 153 9.51 8.67 13.22
N ILE A 154 10.73 8.36 12.77
CA ILE A 154 11.72 9.37 12.42
C ILE A 154 11.20 10.19 11.23
N ALA A 155 10.72 9.52 10.18
CA ALA A 155 10.18 10.18 9.00
C ALA A 155 8.97 11.06 9.33
N ALA A 156 8.02 10.57 10.14
CA ALA A 156 6.86 11.34 10.60
C ALA A 156 7.26 12.56 11.44
N CYS A 157 8.24 12.42 12.33
CA CYS A 157 8.72 13.54 13.14
C CYS A 157 9.43 14.61 12.30
N ARG A 158 10.25 14.22 11.31
CA ARG A 158 10.96 15.16 10.44
C ARG A 158 9.98 15.88 9.52
N ILE A 159 9.16 15.13 8.78
CA ILE A 159 8.19 15.71 7.85
C ILE A 159 7.09 16.47 8.60
N GLY A 160 6.54 15.89 9.67
CA GLY A 160 5.40 16.46 10.38
C GLY A 160 5.72 17.83 10.99
N LYS A 161 6.93 18.02 11.50
CA LYS A 161 7.35 19.35 11.98
C LYS A 161 7.48 20.37 10.85
N GLN A 162 8.00 19.97 9.69
CA GLN A 162 8.02 20.83 8.50
C GLN A 162 6.60 21.21 8.06
N MET A 163 5.68 20.24 8.00
CA MET A 163 4.29 20.49 7.62
C MET A 163 3.58 21.41 8.62
N ALA A 164 3.82 21.22 9.92
CA ALA A 164 3.28 22.09 10.95
C ALA A 164 3.80 23.54 10.83
N PHE A 165 5.09 23.71 10.50
CA PHE A 165 5.67 25.03 10.25
C PHE A 165 5.06 25.72 9.03
N LEU A 166 5.00 25.02 7.89
CA LEU A 166 4.39 25.57 6.67
C LEU A 166 2.90 25.90 6.86
N LEU A 167 2.18 25.10 7.65
CA LEU A 167 0.78 25.35 7.95
C LEU A 167 0.58 26.65 8.74
N ARG A 168 1.46 26.91 9.72
CA ARG A 168 1.40 28.11 10.56
C ARG A 168 1.83 29.38 9.84
N THR A 169 2.74 29.27 8.88
CA THR A 169 3.37 30.44 8.23
C THR A 169 2.71 30.81 6.90
N LYS A 170 2.38 29.82 6.06
CA LYS A 170 1.88 30.03 4.69
C LYS A 170 0.42 29.60 4.50
N GLY A 171 -0.18 28.97 5.51
CA GLY A 171 -1.58 28.55 5.51
C GLY A 171 -1.87 27.23 4.77
N PHE A 172 -3.09 26.71 4.95
CA PHE A 172 -3.46 25.36 4.53
C PHE A 172 -3.37 25.14 3.01
N LYS A 173 -3.92 26.05 2.20
CA LYS A 173 -3.89 25.94 0.72
C LYS A 173 -2.48 25.81 0.17
N HIS A 174 -1.54 26.60 0.70
CA HIS A 174 -0.13 26.53 0.30
C HIS A 174 0.49 25.18 0.65
N THR A 175 0.24 24.64 1.85
CA THR A 175 0.78 23.33 2.25
C THR A 175 0.25 22.15 1.44
N VAL A 176 -0.96 22.28 0.89
CA VAL A 176 -1.57 21.24 0.05
C VAL A 176 -1.08 21.37 -1.39
N CYS A 177 -1.05 22.58 -1.96
CA CYS A 177 -0.77 22.76 -3.38
C CYS A 177 0.72 22.84 -3.70
N SER A 178 1.55 23.34 -2.77
CA SER A 178 2.96 23.62 -3.05
C SER A 178 3.79 22.36 -3.25
N GLN A 179 4.57 22.35 -4.31
CA GLN A 179 5.58 21.32 -4.59
C GLN A 179 6.88 21.53 -3.80
N SER A 180 6.98 22.60 -2.97
CA SER A 180 8.16 22.87 -2.15
C SER A 180 8.54 21.69 -1.25
N PHE A 181 7.56 20.87 -0.86
CA PHE A 181 7.78 19.64 -0.12
C PHE A 181 8.76 18.64 -0.77
N TYR A 182 8.81 18.57 -2.11
CA TYR A 182 9.69 17.64 -2.83
C TYR A 182 11.14 18.11 -2.95
N VAL A 183 11.39 19.40 -2.72
CA VAL A 183 12.69 20.05 -2.91
C VAL A 183 13.31 20.50 -1.59
N HIS A 184 12.48 20.70 -0.55
CA HIS A 184 12.92 21.16 0.75
C HIS A 184 14.01 20.22 1.33
N PRO A 185 15.12 20.76 1.88
CA PRO A 185 16.29 19.98 2.31
C PRO A 185 15.94 18.83 3.27
N VAL A 186 15.05 19.08 4.23
CA VAL A 186 14.56 18.04 5.15
C VAL A 186 13.67 17.03 4.42
N SER A 187 12.61 17.49 3.75
CA SER A 187 11.55 16.62 3.25
C SER A 187 11.93 15.77 2.03
N LYS A 188 12.82 16.26 1.16
CA LYS A 188 13.20 15.62 -0.11
C LYS A 188 13.73 14.20 0.04
N LEU A 189 14.50 13.93 1.10
CA LEU A 189 15.02 12.60 1.40
C LEU A 189 13.88 11.69 1.89
N TRP A 190 13.11 12.17 2.86
CA TRP A 190 12.07 11.37 3.52
C TRP A 190 10.91 11.01 2.58
N ILE A 191 10.52 11.88 1.65
CA ILE A 191 9.51 11.56 0.63
C ILE A 191 10.02 10.52 -0.37
N TYR A 192 11.32 10.53 -0.70
CA TYR A 192 11.93 9.50 -1.54
C TYR A 192 11.96 8.15 -0.81
N LEU A 193 12.43 8.14 0.44
CA LEU A 193 12.45 6.94 1.28
C LEU A 193 11.03 6.40 1.54
N PHE A 194 10.02 7.26 1.66
CA PHE A 194 8.62 6.85 1.76
C PHE A 194 8.15 6.10 0.50
N GLY A 195 8.51 6.58 -0.70
CA GLY A 195 8.22 5.86 -1.94
C GLY A 195 8.87 4.47 -1.95
N LEU A 196 10.13 4.39 -1.53
CA LEU A 196 10.85 3.11 -1.42
C LEU A 196 10.30 2.22 -0.30
N SER A 197 9.80 2.78 0.80
CA SER A 197 9.27 1.99 1.92
C SER A 197 8.09 1.14 1.47
N LYS A 198 7.28 1.60 0.49
CA LYS A 198 6.19 0.79 -0.05
C LYS A 198 6.66 -0.53 -0.66
N LEU A 199 7.89 -0.57 -1.20
CA LEU A 199 8.49 -1.81 -1.69
C LEU A 199 8.86 -2.73 -0.55
N VAL A 200 9.43 -2.16 0.49
CA VAL A 200 9.82 -2.90 1.69
C VAL A 200 8.56 -3.47 2.36
N GLU A 201 7.51 -2.66 2.57
CA GLU A 201 6.24 -3.03 3.20
C GLU A 201 5.55 -4.22 2.50
N MET A 202 5.76 -4.44 1.20
CA MET A 202 5.26 -5.65 0.52
C MET A 202 5.79 -6.94 1.15
N GLY A 203 6.96 -6.91 1.81
CA GLY A 203 7.51 -8.02 2.59
C GLY A 203 6.62 -8.49 3.75
N ASP A 204 5.67 -7.67 4.23
CA ASP A 204 4.71 -8.06 5.27
C ASP A 204 3.88 -9.28 4.84
N THR A 205 3.48 -9.33 3.57
CA THR A 205 2.75 -10.48 3.03
C THR A 205 3.56 -11.77 3.03
N LEU A 206 4.88 -11.67 2.83
CA LEU A 206 5.76 -12.83 2.85
C LEU A 206 5.72 -13.48 4.23
N PHE A 207 5.80 -12.67 5.30
CA PHE A 207 5.68 -13.18 6.67
C PHE A 207 4.29 -13.80 6.93
N ILE A 208 3.21 -13.21 6.41
CA ILE A 208 1.85 -13.76 6.55
C ILE A 208 1.75 -15.13 5.90
N VAL A 209 2.21 -15.26 4.64
CA VAL A 209 2.10 -16.50 3.88
C VAL A 209 3.02 -17.60 4.42
N LEU A 210 4.28 -17.28 4.76
CA LEU A 210 5.24 -18.24 5.34
C LEU A 210 4.79 -18.76 6.72
N ARG A 211 4.01 -17.97 7.46
CA ARG A 211 3.41 -18.39 8.73
C ARG A 211 2.04 -19.08 8.56
N LYS A 212 1.59 -19.31 7.33
CA LYS A 212 0.27 -19.85 6.98
C LYS A 212 -0.89 -19.09 7.64
N LYS A 213 -0.76 -17.77 7.75
CA LYS A 213 -1.83 -16.89 8.21
C LYS A 213 -2.72 -16.52 7.01
N LYS A 214 -4.00 -16.25 7.29
CA LYS A 214 -4.98 -15.91 6.25
C LYS A 214 -4.62 -14.56 5.64
N LEU A 215 -4.18 -14.57 4.39
CA LEU A 215 -4.01 -13.36 3.60
C LEU A 215 -5.39 -12.84 3.16
N ILE A 216 -5.76 -11.64 3.60
CA ILE A 216 -7.04 -11.01 3.26
C ILE A 216 -6.89 -10.13 2.01
N PHE A 217 -7.97 -10.01 1.23
CA PHE A 217 -8.02 -9.17 0.02
C PHE A 217 -7.54 -7.74 0.26
N LEU A 218 -8.08 -7.11 1.32
CA LEU A 218 -7.75 -5.75 1.72
C LEU A 218 -6.23 -5.50 1.81
N HIS A 219 -5.49 -6.45 2.36
CA HIS A 219 -4.08 -6.28 2.66
C HIS A 219 -3.23 -6.26 1.38
N TRP A 220 -3.33 -7.28 0.52
CA TRP A 220 -2.53 -7.30 -0.71
C TRP A 220 -3.01 -6.26 -1.73
N TYR A 221 -4.31 -5.96 -1.78
CA TYR A 221 -4.85 -4.88 -2.60
C TYR A 221 -4.28 -3.51 -2.18
N HIS A 222 -4.24 -3.25 -0.87
CA HIS A 222 -3.64 -2.04 -0.30
C HIS A 222 -2.15 -1.91 -0.64
N HIS A 223 -1.35 -2.96 -0.46
CA HIS A 223 0.08 -2.88 -0.74
C HIS A 223 0.39 -2.60 -2.22
N ILE A 224 -0.36 -3.21 -3.15
CA ILE A 224 -0.19 -2.96 -4.60
C ILE A 224 -0.63 -1.55 -4.96
N SER A 225 -1.82 -1.15 -4.54
CA SER A 225 -2.38 0.15 -4.90
C SER A 225 -1.56 1.32 -4.34
N THR A 226 -1.14 1.25 -3.08
CA THR A 226 -0.33 2.30 -2.44
C THR A 226 1.08 2.38 -3.03
N MET A 227 1.67 1.25 -3.44
CA MET A 227 2.92 1.21 -4.19
C MET A 227 2.80 2.00 -5.50
N ILE A 228 1.82 1.63 -6.34
CA ILE A 228 1.62 2.26 -7.66
C ILE A 228 1.34 3.76 -7.48
N LEU A 229 0.45 4.12 -6.56
CA LEU A 229 0.08 5.51 -6.32
C LEU A 229 1.26 6.35 -5.79
N SER A 230 2.07 5.81 -4.89
CA SER A 230 3.22 6.55 -4.33
C SER A 230 4.30 6.80 -5.37
N TRP A 231 4.62 5.83 -6.23
CA TRP A 231 5.64 5.98 -7.27
C TRP A 231 5.16 6.89 -8.40
N TYR A 232 3.91 6.70 -8.85
CA TYR A 232 3.32 7.58 -9.86
C TYR A 232 3.12 9.02 -9.34
N GLY A 233 2.66 9.17 -8.09
CA GLY A 233 2.50 10.45 -7.44
C GLY A 233 3.83 11.17 -7.21
N TYR A 234 4.90 10.45 -6.88
CA TYR A 234 6.25 11.05 -6.77
C TYR A 234 6.72 11.60 -8.12
N LYS A 235 6.60 10.81 -9.19
CA LYS A 235 6.94 11.26 -10.55
C LYS A 235 6.21 12.54 -10.93
N MET A 236 4.92 12.62 -10.62
CA MET A 236 4.08 13.75 -10.99
C MET A 236 4.11 14.91 -9.98
N MET A 237 4.88 14.80 -8.90
CA MET A 237 4.91 15.77 -7.79
C MET A 237 3.53 16.11 -7.28
N ALA A 238 2.80 15.06 -6.91
CA ALA A 238 1.42 15.15 -6.45
C ALA A 238 1.24 16.24 -5.37
N ALA A 239 0.32 17.17 -5.63
CA ALA A 239 -0.21 18.03 -4.59
C ALA A 239 -0.78 17.17 -3.44
N GLY A 240 -0.63 17.65 -2.21
CA GLY A 240 -1.05 16.96 -1.00
C GLY A 240 -0.12 15.84 -0.53
N ALA A 241 1.01 15.60 -1.22
CA ALA A 241 1.98 14.57 -0.84
C ALA A 241 2.52 14.77 0.59
N GLY A 242 2.77 16.01 1.01
CA GLY A 242 3.23 16.31 2.38
C GLY A 242 2.30 15.75 3.46
N TRP A 243 1.01 16.10 3.37
CA TRP A 243 -0.01 15.62 4.31
C TRP A 243 -0.28 14.13 4.19
N THR A 244 -0.40 13.62 2.96
CA THR A 244 -0.66 12.18 2.75
C THR A 244 0.47 11.33 3.33
N THR A 245 1.73 11.67 3.05
CA THR A 245 2.90 11.00 3.59
C THR A 245 2.99 11.13 5.10
N THR A 246 2.80 12.33 5.66
CA THR A 246 2.87 12.55 7.13
C THR A 246 1.88 11.67 7.86
N LEU A 247 0.60 11.73 7.49
CA LEU A 247 -0.47 10.96 8.13
C LEU A 247 -0.23 9.45 7.98
N ASN A 248 0.29 9.02 6.83
CA ASN A 248 0.61 7.62 6.58
C ASN A 248 1.72 7.10 7.48
N LEU A 249 2.81 7.86 7.61
CA LEU A 249 3.94 7.50 8.46
C LEU A 249 3.54 7.51 9.94
N SER A 250 2.73 8.49 10.38
CA SER A 250 2.23 8.53 11.76
C SER A 250 1.40 7.28 12.12
N ILE A 251 0.50 6.86 11.23
CA ILE A 251 -0.32 5.67 11.49
C ILE A 251 0.46 4.37 11.32
N HIS A 252 1.39 4.30 10.36
CA HIS A 252 2.28 3.15 10.22
C HIS A 252 3.21 2.99 11.42
N PHE A 253 3.69 4.07 12.03
CA PHE A 253 4.43 3.99 13.28
C PHE A 253 3.65 3.24 14.36
N VAL A 254 2.40 3.64 14.61
CA VAL A 254 1.53 3.01 15.62
C VAL A 254 1.19 1.56 15.24
N MET A 255 0.86 1.31 13.98
CA MET A 255 0.49 -0.02 13.47
C MET A 255 1.66 -1.02 13.55
N TYR A 256 2.86 -0.63 13.14
CA TYR A 256 4.06 -1.47 13.23
C TYR A 256 4.56 -1.64 14.66
N LEU A 257 4.39 -0.62 15.52
CA LEU A 257 4.67 -0.76 16.94
C LEU A 257 3.73 -1.81 17.56
N TYR A 258 2.45 -1.80 17.19
CA TYR A 258 1.50 -2.83 17.56
C TYR A 258 1.93 -4.23 17.09
N TYR A 259 2.36 -4.38 15.83
CA TYR A 259 2.86 -5.67 15.32
C TYR A 259 4.11 -6.16 16.04
N THR A 260 5.01 -5.24 16.41
CA THR A 260 6.20 -5.54 17.20
C THR A 260 5.81 -6.10 18.57
N MET A 261 4.93 -5.41 19.29
CA MET A 261 4.43 -5.85 20.60
C MET A 261 3.70 -7.20 20.52
N ALA A 262 2.83 -7.36 19.52
CA ALA A 262 2.11 -8.60 19.29
C ALA A 262 3.07 -9.76 18.96
N ALA A 263 4.14 -9.51 18.19
CA ALA A 263 5.17 -10.50 17.89
C ALA A 263 6.05 -10.82 19.10
N MET A 264 6.27 -9.87 20.02
CA MET A 264 6.91 -10.10 21.33
C MET A 264 6.04 -10.93 22.28
N GLY A 265 4.76 -11.16 21.95
CA GLY A 265 3.84 -11.95 22.78
C GLY A 265 3.16 -11.15 23.88
N ILE A 266 3.26 -9.82 23.82
CA ILE A 266 2.56 -8.91 24.72
C ILE A 266 1.09 -8.92 24.34
N ARG A 267 0.20 -9.19 25.32
CA ARG A 267 -1.25 -9.15 25.10
C ARG A 267 -1.69 -7.69 25.03
N VAL A 268 -1.92 -7.21 23.83
CA VAL A 268 -2.42 -5.85 23.61
C VAL A 268 -3.96 -5.86 23.72
N PRO A 269 -4.57 -4.92 24.47
CA PRO A 269 -6.02 -4.83 24.60
C PRO A 269 -6.71 -4.58 23.26
N HIS A 270 -7.91 -5.13 23.11
CA HIS A 270 -8.72 -5.01 21.90
C HIS A 270 -9.00 -3.54 21.52
N SER A 271 -9.16 -2.65 22.51
CA SER A 271 -9.36 -1.22 22.30
C SER A 271 -8.25 -0.56 21.46
N ILE A 272 -7.00 -1.01 21.60
CA ILE A 272 -5.88 -0.48 20.79
C ILE A 272 -6.00 -0.94 19.34
N THR A 273 -6.39 -2.20 19.10
CA THR A 273 -6.61 -2.69 17.72
C THR A 273 -7.74 -1.95 17.02
N MET A 274 -8.81 -1.64 17.76
CA MET A 274 -9.93 -0.85 17.26
C MET A 274 -9.48 0.58 16.98
N LEU A 275 -8.72 1.21 17.89
CA LEU A 275 -8.16 2.55 17.70
C LEU A 275 -7.30 2.64 16.44
N ILE A 276 -6.41 1.67 16.19
CA ILE A 276 -5.57 1.65 14.98
C ILE A 276 -6.44 1.61 13.73
N THR A 277 -7.44 0.72 13.69
CA THR A 277 -8.33 0.58 12.53
C THR A 277 -9.16 1.85 12.32
N THR A 278 -9.67 2.46 13.40
CA THR A 278 -10.39 3.73 13.34
C THR A 278 -9.49 4.85 12.81
N SER A 279 -8.24 4.95 13.30
CA SER A 279 -7.27 5.94 12.80
C SER A 279 -6.98 5.77 11.32
N GLN A 280 -6.86 4.53 10.82
CA GLN A 280 -6.70 4.25 9.38
C GLN A 280 -7.90 4.72 8.56
N ILE A 281 -9.12 4.53 9.05
CA ILE A 281 -10.34 5.01 8.38
C ILE A 281 -10.36 6.54 8.35
N VAL A 282 -10.10 7.19 9.49
CA VAL A 282 -10.04 8.67 9.59
C VAL A 282 -8.99 9.24 8.64
N GLN A 283 -7.84 8.59 8.52
CA GLN A 283 -6.80 8.95 7.56
C GLN A 283 -7.28 8.89 6.11
N ILE A 284 -7.95 7.81 5.72
CA ILE A 284 -8.47 7.66 4.35
C ILE A 284 -9.55 8.71 4.06
N ILE A 285 -10.42 9.01 5.04
CA ILE A 285 -11.40 10.11 4.92
C ILE A 285 -10.68 11.45 4.71
N GLY A 286 -9.61 11.72 5.48
CA GLY A 286 -8.76 12.89 5.30
C GLY A 286 -8.18 12.98 3.88
N TYR A 287 -7.77 11.86 3.28
CA TYR A 287 -7.26 11.82 1.90
C TYR A 287 -8.33 12.13 0.86
N VAL A 288 -9.56 11.65 1.07
CA VAL A 288 -10.70 11.98 0.21
C VAL A 288 -11.00 13.48 0.31
N ILE A 289 -11.06 14.04 1.52
CA ILE A 289 -11.27 15.47 1.74
C ILE A 289 -10.17 16.31 1.06
N MET A 290 -8.91 15.89 1.17
CA MET A 290 -7.82 16.58 0.48
C MET A 290 -7.93 16.52 -1.05
N ASN A 291 -8.36 15.39 -1.64
CA ASN A 291 -8.59 15.34 -3.09
C ASN A 291 -9.70 16.28 -3.52
N ILE A 292 -10.75 16.44 -2.71
CA ILE A 292 -11.83 17.40 -2.98
C ILE A 292 -11.27 18.83 -2.98
N PHE A 293 -10.43 19.20 -2.00
CA PHE A 293 -9.77 20.51 -2.01
C PHE A 293 -8.86 20.72 -3.21
N ILE A 294 -8.05 19.72 -3.57
CA ILE A 294 -7.17 19.77 -4.75
C ILE A 294 -7.99 19.97 -6.03
N PHE A 295 -9.14 19.29 -6.16
CA PHE A 295 -10.05 19.46 -7.28
C PHE A 295 -10.56 20.91 -7.40
N PHE A 296 -10.99 21.51 -6.28
CA PHE A 296 -11.45 22.90 -6.29
C PHE A 296 -10.34 23.93 -6.55
N TRP A 297 -9.09 23.59 -6.30
CA TRP A 297 -7.93 24.46 -6.54
C TRP A 297 -7.16 24.12 -7.80
N MET A 298 -7.65 23.20 -8.63
CA MET A 298 -6.94 22.71 -9.81
C MET A 298 -6.71 23.80 -10.89
N ASP A 299 -7.57 24.83 -10.91
CA ASP A 299 -7.43 25.97 -11.83
C ASP A 299 -6.36 26.99 -11.38
N ASP A 300 -5.87 26.88 -10.13
CA ASP A 300 -4.82 27.77 -9.64
C ASP A 300 -3.44 27.32 -10.14
N LYS A 301 -2.63 28.27 -10.62
CA LYS A 301 -1.24 28.01 -11.07
C LYS A 301 -0.35 27.36 -9.99
N LEU A 302 -0.72 27.50 -8.72
CA LEU A 302 -0.01 26.91 -7.58
C LEU A 302 -0.27 25.40 -7.44
N CYS A 303 -1.44 24.90 -7.87
CA CYS A 303 -1.83 23.51 -7.70
C CYS A 303 -1.72 22.77 -9.04
N GLN A 304 -0.49 22.47 -9.46
CA GLN A 304 -0.30 21.65 -10.66
C GLN A 304 -0.66 20.19 -10.35
N TYR A 305 -1.84 19.78 -10.80
CA TYR A 305 -2.34 18.43 -10.64
C TYR A 305 -2.83 17.89 -11.99
N THR A 306 -2.59 16.61 -12.26
CA THR A 306 -2.98 16.01 -13.54
C THR A 306 -4.23 15.15 -13.39
N TRP A 307 -5.14 15.22 -14.36
CA TRP A 307 -6.38 14.42 -14.38
C TRP A 307 -6.16 12.92 -14.16
N PRO A 308 -5.17 12.26 -14.78
CA PRO A 308 -4.95 10.83 -14.55
C PRO A 308 -4.54 10.52 -13.11
N LEU A 309 -3.75 11.38 -12.48
CA LEU A 309 -3.35 11.22 -11.09
C LEU A 309 -4.55 11.39 -10.14
N PHE A 310 -5.42 12.37 -10.42
CA PHE A 310 -6.65 12.60 -9.67
C PHE A 310 -7.63 11.44 -9.71
N LEU A 311 -7.89 10.90 -10.91
CA LEU A 311 -8.79 9.76 -11.06
C LEU A 311 -8.22 8.52 -10.36
N LEU A 312 -6.90 8.31 -10.47
CA LEU A 312 -6.22 7.21 -9.80
C LEU A 312 -6.27 7.35 -8.27
N SER A 313 -5.90 8.51 -7.71
CA SER A 313 -5.93 8.76 -6.27
C SER A 313 -7.35 8.64 -5.71
N SER A 314 -8.33 9.28 -6.36
CA SER A 314 -9.73 9.27 -5.94
C SER A 314 -10.33 7.88 -5.98
N GLY A 315 -10.09 7.10 -7.06
CA GLY A 315 -10.55 5.73 -7.15
C GLY A 315 -9.95 4.83 -6.07
N LEU A 316 -8.66 4.98 -5.77
CA LEU A 316 -7.97 4.21 -4.75
C LEU A 316 -8.43 4.56 -3.33
N TYR A 317 -8.56 5.85 -2.99
CA TYR A 317 -8.99 6.26 -1.65
C TYR A 317 -10.43 5.87 -1.38
N THR A 318 -11.34 6.04 -2.35
CA THR A 318 -12.73 5.62 -2.23
C THR A 318 -12.86 4.10 -2.09
N SER A 319 -12.16 3.33 -2.92
CA SER A 319 -12.18 1.86 -2.80
C SER A 319 -11.62 1.39 -1.45
N LEU A 320 -10.48 1.93 -1.01
CA LEU A 320 -9.92 1.59 0.31
C LEU A 320 -10.87 1.97 1.45
N LEU A 321 -11.55 3.12 1.38
CA LEU A 321 -12.52 3.53 2.40
C LEU A 321 -13.65 2.50 2.54
N VAL A 322 -14.18 2.00 1.42
CA VAL A 322 -15.23 0.97 1.41
C VAL A 322 -14.71 -0.34 2.02
N LEU A 323 -13.51 -0.78 1.63
CA LEU A 323 -12.95 -2.03 2.13
C LEU A 323 -12.64 -1.96 3.64
N PHE A 324 -12.06 -0.85 4.12
CA PHE A 324 -11.76 -0.67 5.55
C PHE A 324 -13.03 -0.53 6.38
N SER A 325 -14.03 0.20 5.89
CA SER A 325 -15.35 0.31 6.54
C SER A 325 -16.02 -1.06 6.66
N ASN A 326 -16.03 -1.86 5.59
CA ASN A 326 -16.57 -3.21 5.60
C ASN A 326 -15.80 -4.12 6.58
N PHE A 327 -14.46 -4.05 6.58
CA PHE A 327 -13.63 -4.76 7.54
C PHE A 327 -13.96 -4.38 8.99
N PHE A 328 -14.15 -3.09 9.27
CA PHE A 328 -14.50 -2.59 10.61
C PHE A 328 -15.85 -3.11 11.07
N VAL A 329 -16.89 -2.98 10.24
CA VAL A 329 -18.25 -3.48 10.55
C VAL A 329 -18.22 -4.98 10.83
N LYS A 330 -17.54 -5.76 9.99
CA LYS A 330 -17.47 -7.21 10.12
C LYS A 330 -16.70 -7.65 11.37
N THR A 331 -15.64 -6.95 11.74
CA THR A 331 -14.74 -7.36 12.83
C THR A 331 -15.25 -6.89 14.20
N TYR A 332 -15.72 -5.65 14.29
CA TYR A 332 -16.03 -4.99 15.56
C TYR A 332 -17.53 -4.92 15.86
N LEU A 333 -18.38 -4.67 14.85
CA LEU A 333 -19.81 -4.49 15.08
C LEU A 333 -20.59 -5.81 14.98
N SER A 334 -20.25 -6.69 14.04
CA SER A 334 -20.96 -7.96 13.84
C SER A 334 -20.84 -8.94 15.02
N ASN A 335 -19.69 -8.95 15.72
CA ASN A 335 -19.50 -9.79 16.91
C ASN A 335 -20.25 -9.26 18.14
N THR A 336 -20.41 -7.94 18.26
CA THR A 336 -21.18 -7.31 19.33
C THR A 336 -22.67 -7.63 19.20
N GLN A 337 -23.19 -7.73 17.97
CA GLN A 337 -24.59 -8.10 17.71
C GLN A 337 -24.89 -9.57 18.07
N LYS A 338 -23.95 -10.50 17.86
CA LYS A 338 -24.11 -11.90 18.31
C LYS A 338 -24.13 -12.04 19.83
N SER A 339 -23.37 -11.21 20.55
CA SER A 339 -23.35 -11.23 22.03
C SER A 339 -24.56 -10.55 22.68
N LYS A 340 -25.32 -9.72 21.94
CA LYS A 340 -26.57 -9.09 22.42
C LYS A 340 -27.82 -9.90 22.08
N ARG A 341 -27.71 -10.90 21.20
CA ARG A 341 -28.82 -11.73 20.71
C ARG A 341 -28.87 -13.13 21.36
N ASN A 342 -27.84 -13.47 22.14
CA ASN A 342 -27.82 -14.57 23.10
C ASN A 342 -27.94 -13.97 24.50
#